data_AF-A0A962E397-F1
#
_entry.id   AF-A0A962E397-F1
#
_cell.length_a   1.000
_cell.length_b   1.000
_cell.length_c   1.000
_cell.angle_alpha   90.00
_cell.angle_beta   90.00
_cell.angle_gamma   90.00
#
_symmetry.space_group_name_H-M   'P 1'
#
loop_
_entity.id
_entity.type
_entity.pdbx_description
1 polymer ?
#
loop_
_entity_poly.entity_id
_entity_poly.type
_entity_poly.pdbx_seq_one_letter_code
_entity_poly.pdbx_strand_id
1 'polypeptide(L)'
;MTTPAKARRRWWPWLLLMFSVVVLTIWTLPATLVYRLIADQLAEVEAGGISGTLWDGQASSLLLRGKDWGKLNWQLRPLPLVSGRAEADLQLDGPGVQLRGSVVRAANRALDLGHTEGTIDAAWLGPALG
;
A
#
# COMPACT_ATOMS: atom_id res chain seq x y z
N MET A 1 -46.14 10.95 38.25
CA MET A 1 -44.85 11.63 38.48
C MET A 1 -43.93 10.61 39.14
N THR A 2 -42.81 10.15 38.59
CA THR A 2 -41.83 10.70 37.64
C THR A 2 -41.15 9.57 36.87
N THR A 3 -40.78 9.82 35.60
CA THR A 3 -40.13 8.87 34.68
C THR A 3 -38.61 8.85 34.90
N PRO A 4 -37.93 7.70 35.05
CA PRO A 4 -36.47 7.66 35.02
C PRO A 4 -35.99 7.65 33.56
N ALA A 5 -35.73 8.83 33.00
CA ALA A 5 -35.13 8.98 31.69
C ALA A 5 -33.60 8.74 31.73
N LYS A 6 -33.18 7.66 31.06
CA LYS A 6 -31.99 7.62 30.20
C LYS A 6 -30.59 7.77 30.86
N ALA A 7 -30.26 6.90 31.81
CA ALA A 7 -28.88 6.76 32.30
C ALA A 7 -27.93 5.93 31.39
N ARG A 8 -28.33 5.58 30.16
CA ARG A 8 -27.66 4.51 29.35
C ARG A 8 -26.87 5.01 28.14
N ARG A 9 -25.95 5.99 28.26
CA ARG A 9 -25.04 6.26 27.13
C ARG A 9 -23.77 7.12 27.36
N ARG A 10 -23.23 7.22 28.58
CA ARG A 10 -22.03 8.08 28.78
C ARG A 10 -20.73 7.53 28.13
N TRP A 11 -20.72 6.26 27.73
CA TRP A 11 -19.57 5.55 27.15
C TRP A 11 -19.56 5.53 25.62
N TRP A 12 -20.71 5.79 24.98
CA TRP A 12 -20.79 5.87 23.52
C TRP A 12 -19.89 6.95 22.90
N PRO A 13 -19.78 8.19 23.44
CA PRO A 13 -18.87 9.17 22.87
C PRO A 13 -17.41 8.72 23.00
N TRP A 14 -17.06 7.97 24.05
CA TRP A 14 -15.72 7.40 24.23
C TRP A 14 -15.44 6.26 23.23
N LEU A 15 -16.41 5.38 22.98
CA LEU A 15 -16.30 4.35 21.95
C LEU A 15 -16.18 4.95 20.54
N LEU A 16 -16.97 5.98 20.23
CA LEU A 16 -16.85 6.71 18.97
C LEU A 16 -15.48 7.38 18.84
N LEU A 17 -14.99 8.04 19.90
CA LEU A 17 -13.67 8.66 19.90
C LEU A 17 -12.58 7.62 19.63
N MET A 18 -12.62 6.49 20.34
CA MET A 18 -11.66 5.40 20.18
C MET A 18 -11.68 4.83 18.75
N PHE A 19 -12.87 4.59 18.19
CA PHE A 19 -13.02 4.12 16.82
C PHE A 19 -12.45 5.12 15.80
N SER A 20 -12.76 6.40 15.95
CA SER A 20 -12.23 7.45 15.08
C SER A 20 -10.70 7.54 15.14
N VAL A 21 -10.09 7.40 16.32
CA VAL A 21 -8.63 7.40 16.47
C VAL A 21 -8.00 6.22 15.74
N VAL A 22 -8.60 5.03 15.81
CA VAL A 22 -8.11 3.84 15.09
C VAL A 22 -8.21 4.03 13.59
N VAL A 23 -9.36 4.51 13.09
CA VAL A 23 -9.54 4.77 11.65
C VAL A 23 -8.53 5.80 11.15
N LEU A 24 -8.33 6.89 11.90
CA LEU A 24 -7.39 7.93 11.53
C LEU A 24 -5.95 7.41 11.55
N THR A 25 -5.58 6.63 12.56
CA THR A 25 -4.26 5.96 12.65
C THR A 25 -3.98 5.09 11.43
N ILE A 26 -4.96 4.29 11.01
CA ILE A 26 -4.82 3.43 9.83
C ILE A 26 -4.72 4.29 8.56
N TRP A 27 -5.47 5.39 8.50
CA TRP A 27 -5.44 6.31 7.36
C TRP A 27 -4.12 7.08 7.23
N THR A 28 -3.52 7.50 8.35
CA THR A 28 -2.28 8.26 8.38
C THR A 28 -1.06 7.40 8.68
N LEU A 29 -1.18 6.08 8.58
CA LEU A 29 -0.13 5.15 8.95
C LEU A 29 1.12 5.42 8.09
N PRO A 30 2.25 5.84 8.69
CA PRO A 30 3.44 6.17 7.92
C PRO A 30 4.01 4.92 7.25
N ALA A 31 4.39 5.02 5.98
CA ALA A 31 4.99 3.91 5.26
C ALA A 31 6.29 3.42 5.92
N THR A 32 7.03 4.33 6.55
CA THR A 32 8.26 4.02 7.29
C THR A 32 8.03 3.09 8.47
N LEU A 33 6.89 3.22 9.16
CA LEU A 33 6.52 2.34 10.27
C LEU A 33 6.22 0.93 9.75
N VAL A 34 5.42 0.85 8.69
CA VAL A 34 5.07 -0.42 8.02
C VAL A 34 6.34 -1.12 7.58
N TYR A 35 7.21 -0.41 6.87
CA TYR A 35 8.48 -0.94 6.40
C TYR A 35 9.33 -1.48 7.55
N ARG A 36 9.47 -0.75 8.66
CA ARG A 36 10.21 -1.26 9.85
C ARG A 36 9.60 -2.52 10.44
N LEU A 37 8.27 -2.67 10.42
CA LEU A 37 7.60 -3.88 10.92
C LEU A 37 7.83 -5.11 10.02
N ILE A 38 7.98 -4.91 8.71
CA ILE A 38 8.17 -5.99 7.73
C ILE A 38 9.63 -6.14 7.26
N ALA A 39 10.53 -5.24 7.66
CA ALA A 39 11.92 -5.22 7.25
C ALA A 39 12.62 -6.55 7.54
N ASP A 40 12.33 -7.15 8.70
CA ASP A 40 12.88 -8.47 9.08
C ASP A 40 12.42 -9.60 8.15
N GLN A 41 11.23 -9.49 7.56
CA GLN A 41 10.71 -10.45 6.57
C GLN A 41 11.23 -10.16 5.15
N LEU A 42 11.74 -8.95 4.94
CA LEU A 42 12.24 -8.42 3.68
C LEU A 42 13.77 -8.42 3.65
N ALA A 43 14.45 -9.38 4.29
CA ALA A 43 15.91 -9.39 4.51
C ALA A 43 16.79 -9.18 3.25
N GLU A 44 16.24 -9.36 2.04
CA GLU A 44 16.92 -9.12 0.76
C GLU A 44 16.51 -7.81 0.05
N VAL A 45 15.58 -7.05 0.63
CA VAL A 45 14.96 -5.85 0.08
C VAL A 45 15.22 -4.67 1.02
N GLU A 46 16.08 -3.76 0.59
CA GLU A 46 16.36 -2.51 1.31
C GLU A 46 15.71 -1.33 0.57
N ALA A 47 14.69 -0.72 1.16
CA ALA A 47 14.08 0.50 0.66
C ALA A 47 14.61 1.73 1.43
N GLY A 48 15.20 2.67 0.70
CA GLY A 48 15.73 3.93 1.22
C GLY A 48 14.82 5.12 0.89
N GLY A 49 14.85 6.14 1.75
CA GLY A 49 14.12 7.41 1.52
C GLY A 49 12.60 7.28 1.54
N ILE A 50 12.06 6.27 2.23
CA ILE A 50 10.62 6.02 2.32
C ILE A 50 9.90 7.26 2.88
N SER A 51 8.94 7.76 2.11
CA SER A 51 8.15 8.94 2.45
C SER A 51 6.67 8.70 2.15
N GLY A 52 5.78 9.36 2.90
CA GLY A 52 4.33 9.23 2.75
C GLY A 52 3.70 8.21 3.70
N THR A 53 2.57 7.67 3.27
CA THR A 53 1.69 6.78 4.04
C THR A 53 1.67 5.37 3.46
N LEU A 54 1.08 4.43 4.19
CA LEU A 54 0.77 3.09 3.67
C LEU A 54 -0.03 3.14 2.37
N TRP A 55 -0.86 4.17 2.19
CA TRP A 55 -1.74 4.33 1.03
C TRP A 55 -1.00 4.98 -0.13
N ASP A 56 -0.51 6.20 0.07
CA ASP A 56 0.23 6.97 -0.93
C ASP A 56 1.63 7.22 -0.41
N GLY A 57 2.62 6.59 -1.04
CA GLY A 57 4.00 6.71 -0.63
C GLY A 57 5.00 6.43 -1.75
N GLN A 58 6.25 6.75 -1.43
CA GLN A 58 7.38 6.56 -2.33
C GLN A 58 8.61 6.10 -1.55
N ALA A 59 9.45 5.30 -2.20
CA ALA A 59 10.80 4.97 -1.79
C ALA A 59 11.76 5.51 -2.84
N SER A 60 12.76 6.29 -2.40
CA SER A 60 13.72 6.94 -3.29
C SER A 60 14.73 5.95 -3.90
N SER A 61 15.03 4.87 -3.18
CA SER A 61 15.90 3.79 -3.65
C SER A 61 15.35 2.46 -3.20
N LEU A 62 15.39 1.45 -4.06
CA LEU A 62 15.00 0.09 -3.75
C LEU A 62 16.15 -0.83 -4.12
N LEU A 63 16.88 -1.32 -3.13
CA LEU A 63 17.99 -2.24 -3.32
C LEU A 63 17.48 -3.67 -3.08
N LEU A 64 17.55 -4.51 -4.10
CA LEU A 64 17.24 -5.94 -3.98
C LEU A 64 18.54 -6.71 -4.16
N ARG A 65 18.96 -7.44 -3.13
CA ARG A 65 20.22 -8.21 -3.12
C ARG A 65 21.43 -7.35 -3.52
N GLY A 66 21.46 -6.10 -3.06
CA GLY A 66 22.52 -5.13 -3.36
C GLY A 66 22.46 -4.48 -4.74
N LYS A 67 21.47 -4.82 -5.59
CA LYS A 67 21.23 -4.15 -6.87
C LYS A 67 20.21 -3.03 -6.68
N ASP A 68 20.53 -1.83 -7.15
CA ASP A 68 19.59 -0.71 -7.14
C ASP A 68 18.58 -0.83 -8.28
N TRP A 69 17.30 -0.90 -7.93
CA TRP A 69 16.15 -0.93 -8.83
C TRP A 69 15.53 0.45 -9.03
N GLY A 70 16.05 1.48 -8.37
CA GLY A 70 15.62 2.86 -8.49
C GLY A 70 14.47 3.22 -7.56
N LYS A 71 13.62 4.13 -8.03
CA LYS A 71 12.54 4.71 -7.24
C LYS A 71 11.27 3.86 -7.36
N LEU A 72 10.64 3.54 -6.23
CA LEU A 72 9.34 2.88 -6.20
C LEU A 72 8.28 3.85 -5.66
N ASN A 73 7.20 4.06 -6.40
CA ASN A 73 6.02 4.79 -5.94
C ASN A 73 4.84 3.80 -5.85
N TRP A 74 4.04 3.90 -4.78
CA TRP A 74 2.84 3.10 -4.62
C TRP A 74 1.65 3.98 -4.23
N GLN A 75 0.49 3.64 -4.76
CA GLN A 75 -0.79 4.27 -4.44
C GLN A 75 -1.85 3.19 -4.26
N LEU A 76 -2.16 2.87 -3.01
CA LEU A 76 -3.21 1.95 -2.60
C LEU A 76 -4.47 2.74 -2.27
N ARG A 77 -5.59 2.40 -2.89
CA ARG A 77 -6.87 3.11 -2.70
C ARG A 77 -7.64 2.51 -1.51
N PRO A 78 -7.87 3.28 -0.43
CA PRO A 78 -8.56 2.77 0.77
C PRO A 78 -10.08 2.63 0.59
N LEU A 79 -10.70 3.45 -0.26
CA LEU A 79 -12.15 3.44 -0.52
C LEU A 79 -12.65 2.09 -1.07
N PRO A 80 -12.03 1.53 -2.14
CA PRO A 80 -12.36 0.20 -2.63
C PRO A 80 -12.27 -0.89 -1.55
N LEU A 81 -11.33 -0.79 -0.59
CA LEU A 81 -11.11 -1.82 0.42
C LEU A 81 -12.31 -2.00 1.33
N VAL A 82 -13.05 -0.92 1.62
CA VAL A 82 -14.31 -0.96 2.39
C VAL A 82 -15.37 -1.79 1.67
N SER A 83 -15.36 -1.79 0.33
CA SER A 83 -16.25 -2.61 -0.51
C SER A 83 -15.72 -4.03 -0.78
N GLY A 84 -14.58 -4.41 -0.19
CA GLY A 84 -13.93 -5.71 -0.44
C GLY A 84 -13.15 -5.77 -1.75
N ARG A 85 -12.75 -4.62 -2.31
CA ARG A 85 -11.89 -4.52 -3.50
C ARG A 85 -10.56 -3.88 -3.11
N ALA A 86 -9.44 -4.50 -3.42
CA ALA A 86 -8.14 -3.85 -3.25
C ALA A 86 -7.71 -3.31 -4.61
N GLU A 87 -7.41 -2.01 -4.69
CA GLU A 87 -6.88 -1.36 -5.89
C GLU A 87 -5.56 -0.69 -5.53
N ALA A 88 -4.48 -1.10 -6.19
CA ALA A 88 -3.14 -0.57 -5.96
C ALA A 88 -2.46 -0.25 -7.28
N ASP A 89 -1.92 0.96 -7.40
CA ASP A 89 -1.07 1.38 -8.51
C ASP A 89 0.39 1.37 -8.03
N LEU A 90 1.27 0.70 -8.78
CA LEU A 90 2.69 0.57 -8.49
C LEU A 90 3.48 1.11 -9.69
N GLN A 91 4.48 1.94 -9.41
CA GLN A 91 5.39 2.46 -10.41
C GLN A 91 6.83 2.33 -9.94
N LEU A 92 7.65 1.61 -10.69
CA LEU A 92 9.08 1.45 -10.47
C LEU A 92 9.82 2.16 -11.61
N ASP A 93 10.63 3.16 -11.26
CA ASP A 93 11.44 3.93 -12.19
C ASP A 93 12.92 3.76 -11.82
N GLY A 94 13.65 2.98 -12.60
CA GLY A 94 15.06 2.66 -12.36
C GLY A 94 15.93 2.67 -13.62
N PRO A 95 17.25 2.46 -13.48
CA PRO A 95 18.19 2.44 -14.60
C PRO A 95 17.88 1.29 -15.57
N GLY A 96 17.25 1.60 -16.70
CA GLY A 96 16.87 0.62 -17.73
C GLY A 96 15.63 -0.22 -17.38
N VAL A 97 14.88 0.14 -16.34
CA VAL A 97 13.62 -0.54 -15.96
C VAL A 97 12.59 0.52 -15.61
N GLN A 98 11.51 0.59 -16.38
CA GLN A 98 10.30 1.34 -16.02
C GLN A 98 9.13 0.36 -16.02
N LEU A 99 8.59 0.10 -14.83
CA LEU A 99 7.44 -0.79 -14.67
C LEU A 99 6.30 0.01 -14.07
N ARG A 100 5.15 -0.03 -14.73
CA ARG A 100 3.90 0.48 -14.17
C ARG A 100 2.90 -0.66 -14.16
N GLY A 101 2.28 -0.89 -13.02
CA GLY A 101 1.29 -1.95 -12.87
C GLY A 101 0.17 -1.48 -11.96
N SER A 102 -1.07 -1.75 -12.36
CA SER A 102 -2.23 -1.63 -11.49
C SER A 102 -2.70 -3.03 -11.10
N VAL A 103 -2.99 -3.21 -9.82
CA VAL A 103 -3.44 -4.48 -9.24
C VAL A 103 -4.84 -4.24 -8.66
N VAL A 104 -5.83 -4.92 -9.23
CA VAL A 104 -7.20 -4.91 -8.72
C VAL A 104 -7.56 -6.33 -8.25
N ARG A 105 -7.93 -6.45 -6.97
CA ARG A 105 -8.34 -7.72 -6.36
C ARG A 105 -9.72 -7.57 -5.73
N ALA A 106 -10.73 -8.13 -6.37
CA ALA A 106 -12.07 -8.24 -5.80
C ALA A 106 -12.19 -9.48 -4.89
N ALA A 107 -12.87 -9.36 -3.75
CA ALA A 107 -13.08 -10.46 -2.81
C ALA A 107 -13.83 -11.68 -3.39
N ASN A 108 -14.44 -11.57 -4.58
CA ASN A 108 -15.28 -12.60 -5.20
C ASN A 108 -14.57 -13.50 -6.24
N ARG A 109 -13.24 -13.66 -6.16
CA ARG A 109 -12.41 -14.55 -7.02
C ARG A 109 -12.22 -14.13 -8.48
N ALA A 110 -12.74 -12.99 -8.93
CA ALA A 110 -12.29 -12.39 -10.17
C ALA A 110 -11.07 -11.50 -9.89
N LEU A 111 -9.87 -12.04 -10.09
CA LEU A 111 -8.67 -11.23 -10.30
C LEU A 111 -8.84 -10.58 -11.68
N ASP A 112 -9.47 -9.42 -11.72
CA ASP A 112 -9.52 -8.61 -12.93
C ASP A 112 -8.20 -7.85 -12.99
N LEU A 113 -7.20 -8.46 -13.65
CA LEU A 113 -5.90 -7.84 -13.85
C LEU A 113 -6.10 -6.68 -14.82
N GLY A 114 -6.28 -5.48 -14.25
CA GLY A 114 -6.37 -4.23 -14.98
C GLY A 114 -5.17 -4.06 -15.92
N HIS A 115 -5.48 -3.57 -17.12
CA HIS A 115 -4.58 -3.29 -18.24
C HIS A 115 -3.13 -3.00 -17.79
N THR A 116 -2.26 -4.01 -17.92
CA THR A 116 -0.86 -3.91 -17.52
C THR A 116 -0.09 -3.39 -18.72
N GLU A 117 -0.01 -2.07 -18.86
CA GLU A 117 0.83 -1.42 -19.87
C GLU A 117 2.21 -1.15 -19.27
N GLY A 118 3.21 -1.88 -19.76
CA GLY A 118 4.60 -1.71 -19.34
C GLY A 118 5.54 -1.84 -20.52
N THR A 119 6.36 -0.82 -20.75
CA THR A 119 7.46 -0.86 -21.71
C THR A 119 8.69 -1.44 -21.04
N ILE A 120 8.98 -2.70 -21.30
CA ILE A 120 10.20 -3.36 -20.82
C ILE A 120 11.29 -3.11 -21.85
N ASP A 121 12.41 -2.54 -21.41
CA ASP A 121 13.56 -2.30 -22.29
C ASP A 121 14.12 -3.65 -22.78
N ALA A 122 14.27 -3.80 -24.10
CA ALA A 122 14.67 -5.05 -24.74
C ALA A 122 16.05 -5.56 -24.28
N ALA A 123 16.85 -4.68 -23.68
CA ALA A 123 18.13 -5.01 -23.04
C ALA A 123 18.00 -6.06 -21.91
N TRP A 124 16.82 -6.21 -21.30
CA TRP A 124 16.55 -7.22 -20.27
C TRP A 124 15.94 -8.52 -20.79
N LEU A 125 15.46 -8.53 -22.04
CA LEU A 125 15.00 -9.73 -22.75
C LEU A 125 16.19 -10.52 -23.31
N GLY A 126 17.25 -10.70 -22.51
CA GLY A 126 18.50 -11.39 -22.88
C GLY A 126 18.26 -12.70 -23.63
N PRO A 127 19.30 -13.25 -24.30
CA PRO A 127 19.20 -14.09 -25.51
C PRO A 127 18.53 -15.44 -25.25
N ALA A 128 17.21 -15.44 -25.07
CA ALA A 128 16.35 -16.62 -25.01
C ALA A 128 15.79 -16.97 -26.41
N LEU A 129 16.21 -16.24 -27.44
CA LEU A 129 15.85 -16.43 -28.85
C LEU A 129 17.06 -16.73 -29.74
N GLY A 130 18.15 -17.24 -29.17
CA GLY A 130 19.33 -17.73 -29.89
C GLY A 130 19.32 -19.25 -30.02
#